data_AF-A0A265DVZ4-F1
#
_entry.id   AF-A0A265DVZ4-F1
#
_cell.length_a   1.000
_cell.length_b   1.000
_cell.length_c   1.000
_cell.angle_alpha   90.00
_cell.angle_beta   90.00
_cell.angle_gamma   90.00
#
_symmetry.space_group_name_H-M   'P 1'
#
loop_
_entity.id
_entity.type
_entity.pdbx_description
1 polymer ?
#
loop_
_entity_poly.entity_id
_entity_poly.type
_entity_poly.pdbx_seq_one_letter_code
_entity_poly.pdbx_strand_id
1 'polypeptide(L)'
;MEVKKKYKQVFANFLLWLCIALVIGIAHLLRGNPPTSPFPVDILEQFINPVSFAYVFFAGFILFGLFSFFGHKSEEQLEKKRIKEFCGLSLDEVASAFFNFGSLVLVASIFGGISAWYLLATLACYVFGIYLKEDQR
;
A
#
# COMPACT_ATOMS: atom_id res chain seq x y z
N MET A 1 7.68 -2.23 20.86
CA MET A 1 8.49 -2.83 19.76
C MET A 1 7.79 -2.78 18.39
N GLU A 2 6.44 -2.67 18.35
CA GLU A 2 5.63 -2.74 17.12
C GLU A 2 5.61 -1.46 16.25
N VAL A 3 5.80 -0.28 16.85
CA VAL A 3 5.93 0.98 16.08
C VAL A 3 7.07 0.87 15.06
N LYS A 4 8.17 0.23 15.45
CA LYS A 4 9.30 -0.06 14.54
C LYS A 4 8.89 -1.00 13.39
N LYS A 5 7.93 -1.90 13.58
CA LYS A 5 7.45 -2.83 12.54
C LYS A 5 6.66 -2.10 11.46
N LYS A 6 5.80 -1.14 11.84
CA LYS A 6 5.01 -0.32 10.90
C LYS A 6 5.92 0.48 9.95
N TYR A 7 6.87 1.22 10.51
CA TYR A 7 7.81 2.02 9.71
C TYR A 7 8.73 1.15 8.84
N LYS A 8 9.15 -0.03 9.33
CA LYS A 8 9.89 -0.99 8.51
C LYS A 8 9.10 -1.44 7.28
N GLN A 9 7.80 -1.65 7.41
CA GLN A 9 6.94 -2.04 6.28
C GLN A 9 6.80 -0.92 5.25
N VAL A 10 6.54 0.31 5.71
CA VAL A 10 6.50 1.50 4.83
C VAL A 10 7.82 1.66 4.09
N PHE A 11 8.94 1.58 4.80
CA PHE A 11 10.27 1.70 4.22
C PHE A 11 10.58 0.57 3.23
N ALA A 12 10.20 -0.67 3.55
CA ALA A 12 10.37 -1.82 2.65
C ALA A 12 9.55 -1.66 1.36
N ASN A 13 8.28 -1.21 1.45
CA ASN A 13 7.45 -0.93 0.29
C ASN A 13 8.05 0.18 -0.58
N PHE A 14 8.55 1.25 0.05
CA PHE A 14 9.25 2.32 -0.67
C PHE A 14 10.49 1.81 -1.40
N LEU A 15 11.35 1.04 -0.73
CA LEU A 15 12.54 0.46 -1.34
C LEU A 15 12.19 -0.49 -2.50
N LEU A 16 11.14 -1.29 -2.35
CA LEU A 16 10.67 -2.18 -3.42
C LEU A 16 10.30 -1.39 -4.67
N TRP A 17 9.48 -0.34 -4.52
CA TRP A 17 9.09 0.50 -5.65
C TRP A 17 10.26 1.28 -6.25
N LEU A 18 11.22 1.70 -5.42
CA LEU A 18 12.46 2.30 -5.90
C LEU A 18 13.27 1.29 -6.75
N CYS A 19 13.37 0.04 -6.32
CA CYS A 19 14.01 -1.03 -7.10
C CYS A 19 13.28 -1.26 -8.43
N ILE A 20 11.94 -1.24 -8.45
CA ILE A 20 11.16 -1.36 -9.68
C ILE A 20 11.47 -0.20 -10.64
N ALA A 21 11.51 1.04 -10.14
CA ALA A 21 11.88 2.19 -10.96
C ALA A 21 13.31 2.07 -11.52
N LEU A 22 14.27 1.58 -10.72
CA LEU A 22 15.63 1.29 -11.19
C LEU A 22 15.65 0.23 -12.30
N VAL A 23 14.90 -0.87 -12.15
CA VAL A 23 14.78 -1.92 -13.18
C VAL A 23 14.21 -1.35 -14.47
N ILE A 24 13.17 -0.51 -14.38
CA ILE A 24 12.58 0.18 -15.54
C ILE A 24 13.63 1.10 -16.20
N GLY A 25 14.36 1.88 -15.41
CA GLY A 25 15.42 2.76 -15.90
C GLY A 25 16.53 1.99 -16.63
N ILE A 26 17.02 0.89 -16.06
CA ILE A 26 18.02 0.02 -16.69
C ILE A 26 17.48 -0.57 -17.99
N ALA A 27 16.25 -1.10 -17.98
CA ALA A 27 15.63 -1.64 -19.19
C ALA A 27 15.47 -0.58 -20.28
N HIS A 28 15.19 0.67 -19.92
CA HIS A 28 15.10 1.79 -20.85
C HIS A 28 16.44 2.08 -21.55
N LEU A 29 17.54 2.08 -20.80
CA LEU A 29 18.90 2.24 -21.35
C LEU A 29 19.31 1.08 -22.25
N LEU A 30 18.99 -0.16 -21.84
CA LEU A 30 19.29 -1.36 -22.62
C LEU A 30 18.54 -1.42 -23.96
N ARG A 31 17.43 -0.70 -24.10
CA ARG A 31 16.71 -0.53 -25.37
C ARG A 31 17.34 0.51 -26.31
N GLY A 32 18.50 1.05 -25.96
CA GLY A 32 19.26 1.98 -26.79
C GLY A 32 18.95 3.46 -26.55
N ASN A 33 18.17 3.78 -25.52
CA ASN A 33 17.92 5.19 -25.15
C ASN A 33 19.13 5.78 -24.41
N PRO A 34 19.52 7.03 -24.72
CA PRO A 34 20.65 7.67 -24.07
C PRO A 34 20.35 7.98 -22.59
N PRO A 35 21.37 8.07 -21.70
CA PRO A 35 21.18 8.40 -20.28
C PRO A 35 20.52 9.76 -20.00
N THR A 36 20.53 10.66 -20.99
CA THR A 36 19.90 11.98 -20.92
C THR A 36 18.44 11.98 -21.35
N SER A 37 17.92 10.84 -21.80
CA SER A 37 16.50 10.71 -22.16
C SER A 37 15.61 10.85 -20.92
N PRO A 38 14.39 11.41 -21.07
CA PRO A 38 13.42 11.45 -19.98
C PRO A 38 13.13 10.05 -19.45
N PHE A 39 12.96 9.93 -18.14
CA PHE A 39 12.56 8.65 -17.53
C PHE A 39 11.18 8.22 -18.09
N PRO A 40 10.95 6.92 -18.40
CA PRO A 40 9.67 6.43 -18.93
C PRO A 40 8.63 6.28 -17.80
N VAL A 41 8.09 7.42 -17.36
CA VAL A 41 7.14 7.52 -16.25
C VAL A 41 5.80 6.88 -16.58
N ASP A 42 5.43 6.86 -17.86
CA ASP A 42 4.24 6.20 -18.40
C ASP A 42 4.18 4.72 -18.01
N ILE A 43 5.32 4.05 -17.91
CA ILE A 43 5.40 2.66 -17.45
C ILE A 43 5.08 2.56 -15.96
N LEU A 44 5.54 3.50 -15.13
CA LEU A 44 5.19 3.54 -13.70
C LEU A 44 3.71 3.86 -13.47
N GLU A 45 3.16 4.78 -14.27
CA GLU A 45 1.75 5.19 -14.15
C GLU A 45 0.77 4.06 -14.47
N GLN A 46 1.16 3.08 -15.31
CA GLN A 46 0.34 1.89 -15.56
C GLN A 46 0.08 1.05 -14.29
N PHE A 47 0.96 1.15 -13.29
CA PHE A 47 0.77 0.49 -12.00
C PHE A 47 -0.14 1.31 -11.06
N ILE A 48 -0.32 2.61 -11.33
CA ILE A 48 -1.18 3.51 -10.56
C ILE A 48 -2.62 3.35 -11.05
N ASN A 49 -3.25 2.25 -10.65
CA ASN A 49 -4.66 2.02 -10.94
C ASN A 49 -5.53 2.30 -9.70
N PRO A 50 -6.19 3.47 -9.62
CA PRO A 50 -7.02 3.82 -8.47
C PRO A 50 -8.25 2.92 -8.32
N VAL A 51 -8.73 2.32 -9.41
CA VAL A 51 -9.86 1.38 -9.39
C VAL A 51 -9.45 0.08 -8.70
N SER A 52 -8.29 -0.47 -9.07
CA SER A 52 -7.74 -1.66 -8.41
C SER A 52 -7.49 -1.40 -6.92
N PHE A 53 -6.96 -0.24 -6.57
CA PHE A 53 -6.78 0.17 -5.18
C PHE A 53 -8.12 0.22 -4.42
N ALA A 54 -9.16 0.81 -5.01
CA ALA A 54 -10.50 0.85 -4.42
C ALA A 54 -11.09 -0.55 -4.21
N TYR A 55 -10.90 -1.48 -5.15
CA TYR A 55 -11.35 -2.86 -4.99
C TYR A 55 -10.70 -3.55 -3.79
N VAL A 56 -9.39 -3.41 -3.61
CA VAL A 56 -8.68 -4.00 -2.45
C VAL A 56 -9.17 -3.36 -1.14
N PHE A 57 -9.35 -2.04 -1.13
CA PHE A 57 -9.89 -1.31 0.01
C PHE A 57 -11.28 -1.83 0.41
N PHE A 58 -12.24 -1.84 -0.51
CA PHE A 58 -13.61 -2.27 -0.21
C PHE A 58 -13.67 -3.76 0.11
N ALA A 59 -12.91 -4.61 -0.57
CA ALA A 59 -12.85 -6.04 -0.25
C ALA A 59 -12.36 -6.30 1.18
N GLY A 60 -11.35 -5.57 1.64
CA GLY A 60 -10.86 -5.67 3.01
C GLY A 60 -11.89 -5.21 4.05
N PHE A 61 -12.62 -4.13 3.78
CA PHE A 61 -13.72 -3.67 4.66
C PHE A 61 -14.91 -4.63 4.69
N ILE A 62 -15.28 -5.22 3.54
CA ILE A 62 -16.31 -6.26 3.49
C ILE A 62 -15.88 -7.46 4.33
N LEU A 63 -14.64 -7.91 4.17
CA LEU A 63 -14.09 -9.03 4.93
C LEU A 63 -14.07 -8.75 6.44
N PHE A 64 -13.65 -7.55 6.84
CA PHE A 64 -13.72 -7.09 8.23
C PHE A 64 -15.15 -7.12 8.77
N GLY A 65 -16.11 -6.59 8.00
CA GLY A 65 -17.53 -6.57 8.36
C GLY A 65 -18.11 -7.97 8.54
N LEU A 66 -17.78 -8.90 7.65
CA LEU A 66 -18.18 -10.30 7.75
C LEU A 66 -17.64 -10.94 9.03
N PHE A 67 -16.34 -10.82 9.30
CA PHE A 67 -15.74 -11.37 10.51
C PHE A 67 -16.32 -10.74 11.78
N SER A 68 -16.48 -9.41 11.82
CA SER A 68 -17.09 -8.70 12.93
C SER A 68 -18.52 -9.18 13.23
N PHE A 69 -19.33 -9.39 12.18
CA PHE A 69 -20.68 -9.92 12.30
C PHE A 69 -20.73 -11.34 12.86
N PHE A 70 -19.88 -12.25 12.37
CA PHE A 70 -19.78 -13.61 12.92
C PHE A 70 -19.27 -13.61 14.36
N GLY A 71 -18.31 -12.76 14.69
CA GLY A 71 -17.74 -12.63 16.03
C GLY A 71 -18.76 -12.15 17.06
N HIS A 72 -19.67 -11.27 16.66
CA HIS A 72 -20.74 -10.80 17.54
C HIS A 72 -21.73 -11.91 17.90
N LYS A 73 -21.97 -12.86 16.99
CA LYS A 73 -22.91 -13.98 17.19
C LYS A 73 -22.32 -15.16 17.97
N SER A 74 -21.00 -15.31 17.97
CA SER A 74 -20.36 -16.42 18.69
C SER A 74 -20.57 -16.28 20.20
N GLU A 75 -20.80 -17.39 20.90
CA GLU A 75 -20.80 -17.44 22.36
C GLU A 75 -19.48 -17.97 22.93
N GLU A 76 -18.68 -18.65 22.10
CA GLU A 76 -17.45 -19.30 22.50
C GLU A 76 -16.27 -18.32 22.55
N GLN A 77 -15.60 -18.24 23.71
CA GLN A 77 -14.44 -17.36 23.94
C GLN A 77 -13.28 -17.60 22.94
N LEU A 78 -13.02 -18.87 22.62
CA LEU A 78 -11.97 -19.28 21.67
C LEU A 78 -12.27 -18.79 20.25
N GLU A 79 -13.52 -18.92 19.81
CA GLU A 79 -13.96 -18.48 18.49
C GLU A 79 -13.92 -16.96 18.38
N LYS A 80 -14.38 -16.23 19.40
CA LYS A 80 -14.27 -14.75 19.46
C LYS A 80 -12.83 -14.28 19.31
N LYS A 81 -11.88 -14.93 20.00
CA LYS A 81 -10.46 -14.58 19.90
C LYS A 81 -9.93 -14.79 18.48
N ARG A 82 -10.22 -15.94 17.87
CA ARG A 82 -9.82 -16.25 16.50
C ARG A 82 -10.43 -15.26 15.50
N ILE A 83 -11.70 -14.89 15.67
CA ILE A 83 -12.36 -13.90 14.80
C ILE A 83 -11.71 -12.53 14.95
N LYS A 84 -11.38 -12.09 16.16
CA LYS A 84 -10.64 -10.84 16.38
C LYS A 84 -9.30 -10.84 15.64
N GLU A 85 -8.58 -11.95 15.65
CA GLU A 85 -7.33 -12.11 14.88
C GLU A 85 -7.56 -11.97 13.36
N PHE A 86 -8.63 -12.58 12.82
CA PHE A 86 -8.98 -12.45 11.40
C PHE A 86 -9.44 -11.04 11.01
N CYS A 87 -10.24 -10.38 11.84
CA CYS A 87 -10.54 -8.96 11.69
C CYS A 87 -9.24 -8.15 11.61
N GLY A 88 -8.28 -8.47 12.47
CA GLY A 88 -7.01 -7.77 12.48
C GLY A 88 -6.17 -7.97 11.23
N LEU A 89 -6.09 -9.22 10.74
CA LEU A 89 -5.44 -9.53 9.47
C LEU A 89 -6.10 -8.77 8.31
N SER A 90 -7.43 -8.69 8.27
CA SER A 90 -8.12 -7.97 7.19
C SER A 90 -7.79 -6.48 7.14
N LEU A 91 -7.70 -5.82 8.30
CA LEU A 91 -7.28 -4.41 8.38
C LEU A 91 -5.79 -4.24 8.10
N ASP A 92 -4.95 -5.21 8.46
CA ASP A 92 -3.52 -5.21 8.14
C ASP A 92 -3.27 -5.31 6.61
N GLU A 93 -4.10 -6.07 5.88
CA GLU A 93 -4.06 -6.13 4.42
C GLU A 93 -4.46 -4.80 3.78
N VAL A 94 -5.53 -4.16 4.28
CA VAL A 94 -5.93 -2.82 3.81
C VAL A 94 -4.82 -1.80 4.05
N ALA A 95 -4.23 -1.78 5.25
CA ALA A 95 -3.11 -0.90 5.56
C ALA A 95 -1.90 -1.16 4.65
N SER A 96 -1.63 -2.43 4.33
CA SER A 96 -0.56 -2.84 3.42
C SER A 96 -0.81 -2.33 2.00
N ALA A 97 -2.05 -2.38 1.52
CA ALA A 97 -2.45 -1.81 0.23
C ALA A 97 -2.22 -0.29 0.19
N PHE A 98 -2.59 0.43 1.25
CA PHE A 98 -2.31 1.87 1.38
C PHE A 98 -0.81 2.18 1.34
N PHE A 99 0.02 1.44 2.08
CA PHE A 99 1.46 1.65 2.05
C PHE A 99 2.05 1.36 0.68
N ASN A 100 1.62 0.28 0.03
CA ASN A 100 2.10 -0.08 -1.29
C ASN A 100 1.73 0.99 -2.33
N PHE A 101 0.46 1.40 -2.37
CA PHE A 101 -0.03 2.44 -3.30
C PHE A 101 0.64 3.80 -3.02
N GLY A 102 0.75 4.20 -1.76
CA GLY A 102 1.42 5.44 -1.38
C GLY A 102 2.90 5.48 -1.79
N SER A 103 3.61 4.35 -1.63
CA SER A 103 5.01 4.21 -2.07
C SER A 103 5.16 4.25 -3.59
N LEU A 104 4.26 3.61 -4.33
CA LEU A 104 4.23 3.70 -5.79
C LEU A 104 4.04 5.14 -6.25
N VAL A 105 3.02 5.83 -5.72
CA VAL A 105 2.72 7.23 -6.07
C VAL A 105 3.90 8.15 -5.72
N LEU A 106 4.60 7.90 -4.60
CA LEU A 106 5.78 8.65 -4.21
C LEU A 106 6.92 8.49 -5.21
N VAL A 107 7.21 7.25 -5.61
CA VAL A 107 8.28 6.96 -6.58
C VAL A 107 7.93 7.57 -7.95
N ALA A 108 6.70 7.42 -8.41
CA ALA A 108 6.24 8.07 -9.64
C ALA A 108 6.37 9.60 -9.58
N SER A 109 6.13 10.22 -8.42
CA SER A 109 6.32 11.66 -8.22
C SER A 109 7.78 12.09 -8.34
N ILE A 110 8.69 11.31 -7.74
CA ILE A 110 10.14 11.58 -7.76
C ILE A 110 10.68 11.53 -9.19
N PHE A 111 10.32 10.50 -9.95
CA PHE A 111 10.85 10.30 -11.32
C PHE A 111 10.06 11.04 -12.39
N GLY A 112 8.78 11.31 -12.17
CA GLY A 112 7.91 11.98 -13.13
C GLY A 112 7.81 13.48 -13.01
N GLY A 113 8.45 14.08 -12.01
CA GLY A 113 8.34 15.53 -11.77
C GLY A 113 6.90 15.99 -11.55
N ILE A 114 6.07 15.10 -11.00
CA ILE A 114 4.61 15.26 -10.97
C ILE A 114 4.20 16.30 -9.92
N SER A 115 3.05 16.93 -10.15
CA SER A 115 2.43 17.96 -9.30
C SER A 115 2.35 17.59 -7.82
N ALA A 116 2.36 18.62 -6.96
CA ALA A 116 2.27 18.50 -5.50
C ALA A 116 1.08 17.66 -4.99
N TRP A 117 0.04 17.45 -5.81
CA TRP A 117 -1.10 16.59 -5.49
C TRP A 117 -0.72 15.14 -5.22
N TYR A 118 0.30 14.60 -5.88
CA TYR A 118 0.72 13.21 -5.68
C TYR A 118 1.40 13.02 -4.33
N LEU A 119 2.14 14.02 -3.84
CA LEU A 119 2.72 14.00 -2.49
C LEU A 119 1.63 14.02 -1.41
N LEU A 120 0.56 14.78 -1.63
CA LEU A 120 -0.61 14.75 -0.75
C LEU A 120 -1.30 13.38 -0.75
N ALA A 121 -1.42 12.74 -1.92
CA ALA A 121 -1.97 11.39 -2.03
C ALA A 121 -1.10 10.36 -1.30
N THR A 122 0.23 10.40 -1.45
CA THR A 122 1.16 9.56 -0.69
C THR A 122 1.00 9.77 0.82
N LEU A 123 0.96 11.03 1.26
CA LEU A 123 0.84 11.35 2.68
C LEU A 123 -0.49 10.83 3.24
N ALA A 124 -1.59 11.05 2.52
CA ALA A 124 -2.90 10.52 2.90
C ALA A 124 -2.86 9.00 3.02
N CYS A 125 -2.28 8.30 2.05
CA CYS A 125 -2.16 6.84 2.10
C CYS A 125 -1.37 6.36 3.32
N TYR A 126 -0.24 7.00 3.64
CA TYR A 126 0.54 6.62 4.82
C TYR A 126 -0.18 6.91 6.13
N VAL A 127 -0.86 8.05 6.24
CA VAL A 127 -1.66 8.40 7.42
C VAL A 127 -2.79 7.39 7.63
N PHE A 128 -3.56 7.07 6.58
CA PHE A 128 -4.62 6.06 6.66
C PHE A 128 -4.08 4.67 6.99
N GLY A 129 -3.01 4.23 6.33
CA GLY A 129 -2.39 2.94 6.62
C GLY A 129 -1.86 2.83 8.06
N ILE A 130 -1.27 3.90 8.60
CA ILE A 130 -0.82 3.93 10.00
C ILE A 130 -2.00 3.86 10.97
N TYR A 131 -3.07 4.62 10.69
CA TYR A 131 -4.27 4.68 11.51
C TYR A 131 -4.96 3.30 11.60
N LEU A 132 -5.19 2.65 10.46
CA LEU A 132 -5.79 1.30 10.41
C LEU A 132 -4.94 0.26 11.16
N LYS A 133 -3.62 0.45 11.18
CA LYS A 133 -2.67 -0.41 11.89
C LYS A 133 -2.53 -0.05 13.38
N GLU A 134 -3.04 1.10 13.84
CA GLU A 134 -3.07 1.52 15.26
C GLU A 134 -4.21 0.84 16.01
N ASP A 135 -5.36 0.68 15.35
CA ASP A 135 -6.60 0.12 15.91
C ASP A 135 -6.56 -1.40 16.18
N GLN A 136 -5.40 -2.01 15.95
CA GLN A 136 -5.12 -3.45 16.14
C GLN A 136 -4.57 -3.79 17.52
N ARG A 137 -4.42 -2.80 18.41
CA ARG A 137 -3.98 -2.97 19.81
C ARG A 137 -5.14 -3.36 20.73
#